data_AF-A0A2U2NBY1-F1
#
_entry.id   AF-A0A2U2NBY1-F1
#
_cell.length_a   1.000
_cell.length_b   1.000
_cell.length_c   1.000
_cell.angle_alpha   90.00
_cell.angle_beta   90.00
_cell.angle_gamma   90.00
#
_symmetry.space_group_name_H-M   'P 1'
#
loop_
_entity.id
_entity.type
_entity.pdbx_description
1 polymer ?
#
loop_
_entity_poly.entity_id
_entity_poly.type
_entity_poly.pdbx_seq_one_letter_code
_entity_poly.pdbx_strand_id
1 'polypeptide(L)'
;MELGNLLFGNSHGDYPIDRNTAAADQLSDIINELGISGYGHIDYDNEEKLKPITGSTLIPTDRGVDVHNPVTGKLLARFQAYWWGDGDSPEADEPNLIIPDFGVEIRWYKYWSRDAYANQPFTEELVANIRKVLEPALTAAYPYVQHPVYTPVDWDHPVRDYKLWGETIKPILVCRVPGRVSADMYSHGFIYKGKDSGEPFKAIMLTENEMFSTSTQFKDIDDAKAWCERRARRWKRPTK
;
A
#
# COMPACT_ATOMS: atom_id res chain seq x y z
N MET A 1 3.93 16.56 -4.93
CA MET A 1 3.36 15.37 -5.59
C MET A 1 2.44 15.79 -6.71
N GLU A 2 1.41 16.61 -6.47
CA GLU A 2 0.73 17.31 -7.57
C GLU A 2 1.72 18.10 -8.42
N LEU A 3 2.69 18.79 -7.83
CA LEU A 3 3.77 19.42 -8.61
C LEU A 3 4.60 18.42 -9.43
N GLY A 4 4.85 17.20 -8.93
CA GLY A 4 5.58 16.18 -9.71
C GLY A 4 4.71 15.67 -10.86
N ASN A 5 3.46 15.32 -10.59
CA ASN A 5 2.55 14.88 -11.63
C ASN A 5 2.19 16.00 -12.63
N LEU A 6 2.15 17.24 -12.17
CA LEU A 6 1.95 18.46 -12.98
C LEU A 6 3.18 18.75 -13.84
N LEU A 7 4.40 18.55 -13.32
CA LEU A 7 5.64 18.80 -14.03
C LEU A 7 6.04 17.66 -14.97
N PHE A 8 5.71 16.42 -14.63
CA PHE A 8 6.19 15.23 -15.34
C PHE A 8 5.09 14.45 -16.04
N GLY A 9 3.79 14.70 -15.76
CA GLY A 9 2.68 14.20 -16.56
C GLY A 9 2.67 12.68 -16.75
N ASN A 10 2.89 11.89 -15.71
CA ASN A 10 3.03 10.43 -15.88
C ASN A 10 1.91 9.61 -15.21
N SER A 11 1.25 10.14 -14.17
CA SER A 11 0.05 9.51 -13.61
C SER A 11 -1.20 10.11 -14.25
N HIS A 12 -1.73 9.41 -15.25
CA HIS A 12 -2.93 9.76 -15.99
C HIS A 12 -4.02 8.70 -15.87
N GLY A 13 -5.28 9.12 -15.84
CA GLY A 13 -6.46 8.27 -15.91
C GLY A 13 -7.70 8.97 -15.35
N ASP A 14 -8.87 8.41 -15.64
CA ASP A 14 -10.16 9.00 -15.25
C ASP A 14 -10.54 8.69 -13.79
N TYR A 15 -9.91 7.68 -13.18
CA TYR A 15 -10.26 7.16 -11.86
C TYR A 15 -9.05 7.21 -10.92
N PRO A 16 -8.86 8.31 -10.16
CA PRO A 16 -7.79 8.40 -9.18
C PRO A 16 -7.99 7.36 -8.07
N ILE A 17 -6.89 6.74 -7.63
CA ILE A 17 -6.88 5.81 -6.50
C ILE A 17 -6.53 6.58 -5.23
N ASP A 18 -7.51 6.75 -4.34
CA ASP A 18 -7.26 7.36 -3.03
C ASP A 18 -6.52 6.39 -2.09
N ARG A 19 -5.29 6.78 -1.75
CA ARG A 19 -4.35 6.09 -0.86
C ARG A 19 -4.88 5.77 0.54
N ASN A 20 -5.93 6.46 0.97
CA ASN A 20 -6.52 6.29 2.30
C ASN A 20 -7.68 5.28 2.31
N THR A 21 -8.10 4.79 1.14
CA THR A 21 -9.18 3.81 1.02
C THR A 21 -8.72 2.41 1.39
N ALA A 22 -9.67 1.57 1.82
CA ALA A 22 -9.42 0.16 2.06
C ALA A 22 -8.99 -0.58 0.78
N ALA A 23 -9.54 -0.20 -0.38
CA ALA A 23 -9.15 -0.78 -1.68
C ALA A 23 -7.65 -0.57 -1.98
N ALA A 24 -7.12 0.64 -1.76
CA ALA A 24 -5.70 0.91 -1.96
C ALA A 24 -4.82 0.11 -0.99
N ASP A 25 -5.22 -0.03 0.28
CA ASP A 25 -4.53 -0.87 1.26
C ASP A 25 -4.59 -2.37 0.88
N GLN A 26 -5.74 -2.88 0.44
CA GLN A 26 -5.91 -4.28 0.05
C GLN A 26 -5.09 -4.63 -1.17
N LEU A 27 -5.06 -3.75 -2.19
CA LEU A 27 -4.15 -3.95 -3.30
C LEU A 27 -2.74 -3.94 -2.72
N SER A 28 -2.38 -2.95 -1.85
CA SER A 28 -1.08 -2.86 -1.12
C SER A 28 -0.60 -4.20 -0.64
N ASP A 29 -1.53 -4.91 -0.03
CA ASP A 29 -1.27 -6.20 0.56
C ASP A 29 -1.04 -7.29 -0.49
N ILE A 30 -1.85 -7.34 -1.57
CA ILE A 30 -1.67 -8.30 -2.68
C ILE A 30 -0.25 -8.24 -3.26
N ILE A 31 0.25 -7.04 -3.60
CA ILE A 31 1.58 -6.92 -4.24
C ILE A 31 2.69 -7.33 -3.27
N ASN A 32 2.59 -6.93 -2.00
CA ASN A 32 3.55 -7.35 -0.98
C ASN A 32 3.50 -8.87 -0.72
N GLU A 33 2.31 -9.48 -0.76
CA GLU A 33 2.11 -10.93 -0.61
C GLU A 33 2.62 -11.72 -1.82
N LEU A 34 2.72 -11.10 -3.00
CA LEU A 34 3.46 -11.66 -4.13
C LEU A 34 4.98 -11.49 -3.98
N GLY A 35 5.44 -10.74 -2.98
CA GLY A 35 6.84 -10.41 -2.78
C GLY A 35 7.38 -9.43 -3.81
N ILE A 36 6.51 -8.63 -4.41
CA ILE A 36 6.84 -7.57 -5.36
C ILE A 36 6.92 -6.26 -4.57
N SER A 37 7.96 -5.48 -4.82
CA SER A 37 8.17 -4.16 -4.22
C SER A 37 7.23 -3.13 -4.84
N GLY A 38 7.09 -1.98 -4.18
CA GLY A 38 6.34 -0.85 -4.75
C GLY A 38 6.93 -0.25 -6.04
N TYR A 39 8.07 -0.76 -6.47
CA TYR A 39 8.77 -0.40 -7.70
C TYR A 39 8.59 -1.41 -8.83
N GLY A 40 7.72 -2.41 -8.68
CA GLY A 40 7.40 -3.37 -9.75
C GLY A 40 8.45 -4.48 -9.95
N HIS A 41 9.41 -4.62 -9.02
CA HIS A 41 10.41 -5.68 -9.02
C HIS A 41 10.19 -6.65 -7.87
N ILE A 42 10.68 -7.89 -7.98
CA ILE A 42 10.80 -8.78 -6.81
C ILE A 42 11.61 -8.05 -5.73
N ASP A 43 11.06 -8.00 -4.52
CA ASP A 43 11.71 -7.33 -3.40
C ASP A 43 13.05 -8.02 -3.07
N TYR A 44 14.14 -7.24 -3.01
CA TYR A 44 15.49 -7.72 -2.71
C TYR A 44 15.53 -8.53 -1.40
N ASP A 45 14.73 -8.15 -0.40
CA ASP A 45 14.66 -8.87 0.88
C ASP A 45 14.02 -10.26 0.77
N ASN A 46 13.32 -10.51 -0.35
CA ASN A 46 12.62 -11.75 -0.65
C ASN A 46 13.22 -12.55 -1.82
N GLU A 47 14.15 -11.99 -2.59
CA GLU A 47 14.69 -12.61 -3.82
C GLU A 47 15.16 -14.05 -3.60
N GLU A 48 16.04 -14.28 -2.61
CA GLU A 48 16.53 -15.61 -2.26
C GLU A 48 15.42 -16.58 -1.81
N LYS A 49 14.39 -16.05 -1.15
CA LYS A 49 13.31 -16.84 -0.56
C LYS A 49 12.28 -17.24 -1.62
N LEU A 50 12.10 -16.41 -2.64
CA LEU A 50 11.16 -16.61 -3.74
C LEU A 50 11.72 -17.45 -4.89
N LYS A 51 13.03 -17.75 -4.89
CA LYS A 51 13.68 -18.65 -5.87
C LYS A 51 12.88 -19.90 -6.24
N PRO A 52 12.19 -20.61 -5.31
CA PRO A 52 11.40 -21.79 -5.67
C PRO A 52 10.25 -21.54 -6.65
N ILE A 53 9.74 -20.31 -6.72
CA ILE A 53 8.63 -19.93 -7.60
C ILE A 53 9.04 -18.92 -8.69
N THR A 54 10.26 -18.42 -8.64
CA THR A 54 10.85 -17.59 -9.69
C THR A 54 11.07 -18.42 -10.96
N GLY A 55 10.64 -17.89 -12.11
CA GLY A 55 10.72 -18.56 -13.42
C GLY A 55 9.54 -19.49 -13.74
N SER A 56 8.62 -19.73 -12.80
CA SER A 56 7.37 -20.47 -13.04
C SER A 56 6.12 -19.66 -12.70
N THR A 57 6.13 -18.98 -11.54
CA THR A 57 5.01 -18.17 -11.05
C THR A 57 5.33 -16.69 -11.14
N LEU A 58 6.53 -16.30 -10.73
CA LEU A 58 7.03 -14.92 -10.82
C LEU A 58 8.14 -14.91 -11.87
N ILE A 59 7.90 -14.30 -13.03
CA ILE A 59 8.84 -14.25 -14.13
C ILE A 59 9.37 -12.82 -14.23
N PRO A 60 10.61 -12.54 -13.77
CA PRO A 60 11.22 -11.24 -13.97
C PRO A 60 11.29 -10.92 -15.46
N THR A 61 10.94 -9.70 -15.81
CA THR A 61 11.13 -9.14 -17.15
C THR A 61 12.18 -8.05 -17.10
N ASP A 62 12.58 -7.55 -18.25
CA ASP A 62 13.42 -6.35 -18.37
C ASP A 62 12.83 -5.13 -17.65
N ARG A 63 11.50 -5.09 -17.53
CA ARG A 63 10.76 -3.96 -16.98
C ARG A 63 9.92 -4.27 -15.74
N GLY A 64 10.04 -5.45 -15.13
CA GLY A 64 9.27 -5.77 -13.93
C GLY A 64 9.07 -7.25 -13.70
N VAL A 65 7.84 -7.69 -13.45
CA VAL A 65 7.48 -9.08 -13.12
C VAL A 65 6.16 -9.46 -13.76
N ASP A 66 6.18 -10.53 -14.55
CA ASP A 66 4.98 -11.23 -14.99
C ASP A 66 4.59 -12.29 -13.94
N VAL A 67 3.32 -12.29 -13.56
CA VAL A 67 2.74 -13.23 -12.59
C VAL A 67 1.91 -14.25 -13.34
N HIS A 68 2.30 -15.51 -13.25
CA HIS A 68 1.68 -16.63 -13.94
C HIS A 68 1.00 -17.58 -12.95
N ASN A 69 -0.02 -18.27 -13.44
CA ASN A 69 -0.61 -19.38 -12.73
C ASN A 69 0.40 -20.54 -12.68
N PRO A 70 0.79 -21.03 -11.48
CA PRO A 70 1.82 -22.06 -11.33
C PRO A 70 1.43 -23.41 -11.96
N VAL A 71 0.13 -23.66 -12.16
CA VAL A 71 -0.39 -24.92 -12.71
C VAL A 71 -0.58 -24.83 -14.21
N THR A 72 -1.16 -23.74 -14.71
CA THR A 72 -1.54 -23.63 -16.12
C THR A 72 -0.55 -22.83 -16.97
N GLY A 73 0.39 -22.11 -16.35
CA GLY A 73 1.31 -21.19 -17.03
C GLY A 73 0.63 -19.94 -17.60
N LYS A 74 -0.68 -19.75 -17.40
CA LYS A 74 -1.42 -18.57 -17.88
C LYS A 74 -0.91 -17.30 -17.20
N LEU A 75 -0.68 -16.23 -17.96
CA LEU A 75 -0.43 -14.89 -17.41
C LEU A 75 -1.66 -14.39 -16.64
N LEU A 76 -1.48 -14.07 -15.37
CA LEU A 76 -2.51 -13.54 -14.47
C LEU A 76 -2.39 -12.01 -14.30
N ALA A 77 -1.17 -11.51 -14.18
CA ALA A 77 -0.89 -10.08 -14.08
C ALA A 77 0.50 -9.74 -14.63
N ARG A 78 0.67 -8.49 -15.05
CA ARG A 78 1.97 -7.89 -15.33
C ARG A 78 2.17 -6.70 -14.41
N PHE A 79 3.27 -6.71 -13.66
CA PHE A 79 3.75 -5.57 -12.90
C PHE A 79 4.94 -4.97 -13.64
N GLN A 80 4.83 -3.72 -14.04
CA GLN A 80 5.94 -2.97 -14.62
C GLN A 80 6.48 -1.98 -13.60
N ALA A 81 7.79 -1.88 -13.58
CA ALA A 81 8.51 -0.85 -12.89
C ALA A 81 8.13 0.51 -13.46
N TYR A 82 8.05 1.47 -12.54
CA TYR A 82 7.90 2.87 -12.90
C TYR A 82 9.12 3.35 -13.70
N TRP A 83 8.86 4.22 -14.66
CA TRP A 83 9.89 4.77 -15.54
C TRP A 83 10.52 6.02 -14.92
N TRP A 84 11.85 5.99 -14.79
CA TRP A 84 12.66 7.12 -14.30
C TRP A 84 13.29 7.96 -15.42
N GLY A 85 13.20 7.49 -16.67
CA GLY A 85 13.85 8.13 -17.80
C GLY A 85 13.09 9.35 -18.30
N ASP A 86 13.47 9.81 -19.49
CA ASP A 86 12.83 10.94 -20.14
C ASP A 86 11.34 10.65 -20.40
N GLY A 87 10.49 11.66 -20.19
CA GLY A 87 9.03 11.52 -20.31
C GLY A 87 8.52 11.25 -21.73
N ASP A 88 9.37 11.46 -22.74
CA ASP A 88 9.03 11.21 -24.15
C ASP A 88 9.25 9.74 -24.57
N SER A 89 9.69 8.88 -23.64
CA SER A 89 9.88 7.46 -23.90
C SER A 89 8.52 6.75 -23.95
N PRO A 90 8.22 5.90 -24.96
CA PRO A 90 7.00 5.10 -25.00
C PRO A 90 6.73 4.29 -23.72
N GLU A 91 7.81 3.93 -23.01
CA GLU A 91 7.81 3.23 -21.74
C GLU A 91 7.11 4.00 -20.62
N ALA A 92 7.09 5.34 -20.68
CA ALA A 92 6.39 6.20 -19.73
C ALA A 92 4.86 6.11 -19.88
N ASP A 93 4.38 5.72 -21.06
CA ASP A 93 2.96 5.58 -21.38
C ASP A 93 2.40 4.19 -21.08
N GLU A 94 3.22 3.25 -20.62
CA GLU A 94 2.76 1.90 -20.30
C GLU A 94 2.19 1.79 -18.88
N PRO A 95 1.12 0.98 -18.66
CA PRO A 95 0.55 0.78 -17.34
C PRO A 95 1.46 -0.08 -16.46
N ASN A 96 1.56 0.32 -15.18
CA ASN A 96 2.40 -0.37 -14.21
C ASN A 96 1.78 -1.64 -13.64
N LEU A 97 0.45 -1.78 -13.66
CA LEU A 97 -0.24 -3.04 -13.39
C LEU A 97 -1.26 -3.31 -14.49
N ILE A 98 -1.20 -4.51 -15.05
CA ILE A 98 -2.18 -5.03 -16.00
C ILE A 98 -2.77 -6.32 -15.44
N ILE A 99 -4.10 -6.42 -15.37
CA ILE A 99 -4.83 -7.68 -15.11
C ILE A 99 -5.65 -8.02 -16.36
N PRO A 100 -5.14 -8.87 -17.27
CA PRO A 100 -5.74 -9.08 -18.59
C PRO A 100 -7.19 -9.56 -18.55
N ASP A 101 -7.52 -10.46 -17.60
CA ASP A 101 -8.86 -11.07 -17.51
C ASP A 101 -9.98 -10.07 -17.23
N PHE A 102 -9.66 -8.90 -16.67
CA PHE A 102 -10.61 -7.83 -16.36
C PHE A 102 -10.37 -6.54 -17.14
N GLY A 103 -9.33 -6.51 -17.99
CA GLY A 103 -8.87 -5.28 -18.63
C GLY A 103 -8.54 -4.17 -17.63
N VAL A 104 -8.06 -4.53 -16.42
CA VAL A 104 -7.64 -3.53 -15.42
C VAL A 104 -6.25 -3.04 -15.77
N GLU A 105 -6.11 -1.73 -15.83
CA GLU A 105 -4.83 -1.05 -15.94
C GLU A 105 -4.70 -0.05 -14.81
N ILE A 106 -3.56 -0.05 -14.13
CA ILE A 106 -3.20 0.94 -13.12
C ILE A 106 -1.86 1.57 -13.48
N ARG A 107 -1.81 2.90 -13.41
CA ARG A 107 -0.64 3.74 -13.69
C ARG A 107 -0.24 4.48 -12.42
N TRP A 108 1.05 4.56 -12.09
CA TRP A 108 1.57 5.31 -10.96
C TRP A 108 2.96 5.91 -11.21
N TYR A 109 3.19 7.11 -10.66
CA TYR A 109 4.39 7.91 -10.92
C TYR A 109 5.63 7.49 -10.10
N LYS A 110 5.49 6.66 -9.06
CA LYS A 110 6.64 6.11 -8.29
C LYS A 110 6.25 5.03 -7.28
N TYR A 111 5.18 5.31 -6.54
CA TYR A 111 4.65 4.44 -5.51
C TYR A 111 3.16 4.26 -5.75
N TRP A 112 2.75 3.03 -5.94
CA TRP A 112 1.43 2.64 -6.43
C TRP A 112 0.27 2.85 -5.44
N SER A 113 0.56 3.17 -4.18
CA SER A 113 -0.46 3.65 -3.25
C SER A 113 -0.52 5.15 -3.17
N ARG A 114 0.48 5.90 -3.65
CA ARG A 114 0.56 7.33 -3.36
C ARG A 114 -0.13 8.15 -4.44
N ASP A 115 0.08 7.90 -5.72
CA ASP A 115 -0.51 8.73 -6.78
C ASP A 115 -0.79 7.87 -8.02
N ALA A 116 -1.76 6.96 -7.88
CA ALA A 116 -2.12 6.01 -8.93
C ALA A 116 -3.48 6.34 -9.56
N TYR A 117 -3.65 5.93 -10.82
CA TYR A 117 -4.89 6.06 -11.57
C TYR A 117 -5.22 4.73 -12.20
N ALA A 118 -6.49 4.34 -12.13
CA ALA A 118 -7.03 3.21 -12.83
C ALA A 118 -7.76 3.65 -14.11
N ASN A 119 -7.87 2.74 -15.06
CA ASN A 119 -8.71 2.91 -16.25
C ASN A 119 -10.21 2.69 -15.99
N GLN A 120 -10.59 2.29 -14.77
CA GLN A 120 -11.97 2.04 -14.35
C GLN A 120 -12.14 2.34 -12.85
N PRO A 121 -13.39 2.46 -12.33
CA PRO A 121 -13.61 2.74 -10.90
C PRO A 121 -12.84 1.78 -9.99
N PHE A 122 -11.99 2.34 -9.12
CA PHE A 122 -11.17 1.53 -8.22
C PHE A 122 -11.89 1.31 -6.88
N THR A 123 -12.59 0.18 -6.79
CA THR A 123 -13.45 -0.19 -5.65
C THR A 123 -12.88 -1.38 -4.87
N GLU A 124 -13.36 -1.60 -3.65
CA GLU A 124 -13.01 -2.81 -2.88
C GLU A 124 -13.43 -4.10 -3.60
N GLU A 125 -14.56 -4.07 -4.31
CA GLU A 125 -15.01 -5.20 -5.13
C GLU A 125 -14.02 -5.51 -6.26
N LEU A 126 -13.52 -4.47 -6.95
CA LEU A 126 -12.52 -4.66 -7.99
C LEU A 126 -11.25 -5.31 -7.41
N VAL A 127 -10.77 -4.82 -6.27
CA VAL A 127 -9.56 -5.37 -5.63
C VAL A 127 -9.78 -6.80 -5.12
N ALA A 128 -10.98 -7.13 -4.63
CA ALA A 128 -11.34 -8.50 -4.29
C ALA A 128 -11.32 -9.43 -5.51
N ASN A 129 -11.77 -8.95 -6.67
CA ASN A 129 -11.69 -9.70 -7.93
C ASN A 129 -10.24 -9.89 -8.41
N ILE A 130 -9.40 -8.85 -8.27
CA ILE A 130 -7.96 -8.94 -8.56
C ILE A 130 -7.31 -10.02 -7.68
N ARG A 131 -7.57 -10.00 -6.37
CA ARG A 131 -7.07 -11.04 -5.44
C ARG A 131 -7.50 -12.44 -5.89
N LYS A 132 -8.77 -12.62 -6.23
CA LYS A 132 -9.29 -13.92 -6.69
C LYS A 132 -8.58 -14.44 -7.94
N VAL A 133 -8.25 -13.59 -8.90
CA VAL A 133 -7.48 -13.99 -10.09
C VAL A 133 -6.05 -14.35 -9.73
N LEU A 134 -5.44 -13.63 -8.79
CA LEU A 134 -4.06 -13.86 -8.36
C LEU A 134 -3.92 -14.96 -7.31
N GLU A 135 -5.02 -15.50 -6.79
CA GLU A 135 -5.05 -16.51 -5.73
C GLU A 135 -4.11 -17.70 -5.96
N PRO A 136 -3.99 -18.28 -7.17
CA PRO A 136 -3.04 -19.37 -7.41
C PRO A 136 -1.57 -18.94 -7.19
N ALA A 137 -1.21 -17.73 -7.60
CA ALA A 137 0.13 -17.19 -7.43
C ALA A 137 0.39 -16.76 -5.97
N LEU A 138 -0.62 -16.15 -5.32
CA LEU A 138 -0.57 -15.81 -3.89
C LEU A 138 -0.38 -17.06 -3.02
N THR A 139 -1.10 -18.15 -3.32
CA THR A 139 -0.94 -19.44 -2.65
C THR A 139 0.47 -20.00 -2.82
N ALA A 140 1.04 -19.90 -4.02
CA ALA A 140 2.41 -20.35 -4.28
C ALA A 140 3.46 -19.48 -3.56
N ALA A 141 3.23 -18.17 -3.44
CA ALA A 141 4.12 -17.23 -2.75
C ALA A 141 4.03 -17.30 -1.22
N TYR A 142 2.89 -17.72 -0.69
CA TYR A 142 2.57 -17.72 0.75
C TYR A 142 3.70 -18.23 1.66
N PRO A 143 4.36 -19.38 1.40
CA PRO A 143 5.41 -19.88 2.30
C PRO A 143 6.66 -18.99 2.41
N TYR A 144 6.83 -18.04 1.48
CA TYR A 144 8.10 -17.33 1.26
C TYR A 144 8.05 -15.85 1.65
N VAL A 145 6.85 -15.28 1.79
CA VAL A 145 6.65 -13.84 2.02
C VAL A 145 6.12 -13.55 3.43
N GLN A 146 5.99 -12.27 3.76
CA GLN A 146 5.24 -11.83 4.93
C GLN A 146 3.79 -11.56 4.54
N HIS A 147 2.88 -11.81 5.47
CA HIS A 147 1.45 -11.55 5.32
C HIS A 147 1.01 -10.46 6.29
N PRO A 148 0.03 -9.63 5.88
CA PRO A 148 -0.62 -8.72 6.79
C PRO A 148 -1.35 -9.51 7.88
N VAL A 149 -1.14 -9.14 9.13
CA VAL A 149 -1.83 -9.67 10.30
C VAL A 149 -2.52 -8.51 10.99
N TYR A 150 -3.84 -8.64 11.11
CA TYR A 150 -4.63 -7.68 11.86
C TYR A 150 -4.22 -7.71 13.33
N THR A 151 -3.86 -6.54 13.85
CA THR A 151 -3.52 -6.35 15.25
C THR A 151 -4.47 -5.31 15.80
N PRO A 152 -5.43 -5.70 16.66
CA PRO A 152 -6.32 -4.75 17.30
C PRO A 152 -5.52 -3.65 17.99
N VAL A 153 -5.89 -2.39 17.76
CA VAL A 153 -5.28 -1.26 18.46
C VAL A 153 -5.97 -1.05 19.81
N ASP A 154 -5.18 -0.65 20.79
CA ASP A 154 -5.67 -0.27 22.12
C ASP A 154 -5.97 1.23 22.11
N TRP A 155 -7.26 1.58 22.16
CA TRP A 155 -7.76 2.96 22.18
C TRP A 155 -7.88 3.54 23.59
N ASP A 156 -7.69 2.74 24.65
CA ASP A 156 -7.81 3.17 26.05
C ASP A 156 -6.49 3.79 26.56
N HIS A 157 -5.58 4.12 25.65
CA HIS A 157 -4.30 4.71 26.01
C HIS A 157 -4.51 6.14 26.55
N PRO A 158 -3.84 6.52 27.65
CA PRO A 158 -3.95 7.87 28.19
C PRO A 158 -3.63 8.94 27.15
N VAL A 159 -4.52 9.93 27.05
CA VAL A 159 -4.31 11.13 26.24
C VAL A 159 -3.15 11.93 26.85
N ARG A 160 -2.18 12.27 26.02
CA ARG A 160 -1.05 13.15 26.36
C ARG A 160 -0.88 14.20 25.26
N ASP A 161 -0.32 15.34 25.62
CA ASP A 161 0.03 16.38 24.67
C ASP A 161 1.21 15.92 23.79
N TYR A 162 1.13 16.17 22.48
CA TYR A 162 2.19 15.86 21.53
C TYR A 162 2.82 17.14 21.00
N LYS A 163 4.12 17.13 20.74
CA LYS A 163 4.83 18.21 20.04
C LYS A 163 5.03 17.81 18.58
N LEU A 164 4.29 18.45 17.68
CA LEU A 164 4.45 18.24 16.24
C LEU A 164 4.70 19.58 15.55
N TRP A 165 5.77 19.65 14.75
CA TRP A 165 6.12 20.84 13.97
C TRP A 165 6.19 22.15 14.81
N GLY A 166 6.65 22.04 16.06
CA GLY A 166 6.73 23.17 16.99
C GLY A 166 5.42 23.52 17.71
N GLU A 167 4.31 22.88 17.36
CA GLU A 167 3.01 23.09 18.01
C GLU A 167 2.71 22.02 19.06
N THR A 168 1.97 22.41 20.11
CA THR A 168 1.35 21.45 21.02
C THR A 168 0.02 20.99 20.44
N ILE A 169 -0.08 19.69 20.16
CA ILE A 169 -1.31 19.03 19.74
C ILE A 169 -1.95 18.36 20.96
N LYS A 170 -3.26 18.56 21.12
CA LYS A 170 -4.09 17.92 22.15
C LYS A 170 -4.98 16.87 21.50
N PRO A 171 -4.64 15.58 21.57
CA PRO A 171 -5.46 14.53 20.99
C PRO A 171 -6.83 14.41 21.66
N ILE A 172 -7.78 13.93 20.87
CA ILE A 172 -9.08 13.45 21.33
C ILE A 172 -8.95 11.97 21.72
N LEU A 173 -8.25 11.19 20.89
CA LEU A 173 -7.99 9.77 21.09
C LEU A 173 -6.52 9.48 20.84
N VAL A 174 -5.97 8.53 21.59
CA VAL A 174 -4.63 7.97 21.39
C VAL A 174 -4.79 6.46 21.27
N CYS A 175 -4.19 5.87 20.25
CA CYS A 175 -4.13 4.41 20.11
C CYS A 175 -2.70 3.91 20.28
N ARG A 176 -2.55 2.74 20.90
CA ARG A 176 -1.32 1.98 20.91
C ARG A 176 -1.48 0.74 20.05
N VAL A 177 -0.46 0.43 19.26
CA VAL A 177 -0.41 -0.83 18.51
C VAL A 177 0.39 -1.85 19.33
N PRO A 178 -0.24 -2.92 19.83
CA PRO A 178 0.44 -3.88 20.69
C PRO A 178 1.51 -4.70 19.95
N GLY A 179 2.42 -5.29 20.74
CA GLY A 179 3.50 -6.16 20.27
C GLY A 179 4.86 -5.45 20.09
N ARG A 180 5.89 -6.26 19.81
CA ARG A 180 7.24 -5.75 19.50
C ARG A 180 7.22 -5.11 18.12
N VAL A 181 7.65 -3.86 18.06
CA VAL A 181 7.80 -3.09 16.83
C VAL A 181 9.27 -3.06 16.41
N SER A 182 9.54 -3.15 15.11
CA SER A 182 10.81 -2.65 14.59
C SER A 182 10.75 -1.13 14.52
N ALA A 183 11.89 -0.46 14.38
CA ALA A 183 11.98 1.00 14.34
C ALA A 183 11.08 1.64 13.25
N ASP A 184 10.77 0.91 12.18
CA ASP A 184 9.95 1.38 11.06
C ASP A 184 8.46 1.03 11.17
N MET A 185 8.06 0.28 12.20
CA MET A 185 6.67 -0.10 12.42
C MET A 185 5.94 0.91 13.31
N TYR A 186 4.66 1.14 12.99
CA TYR A 186 3.81 2.00 13.80
C TYR A 186 3.65 1.46 15.22
N SER A 187 3.97 2.25 16.23
CA SER A 187 3.85 1.84 17.63
C SER A 187 2.63 2.46 18.31
N HIS A 188 2.23 3.64 17.85
CA HIS A 188 1.07 4.37 18.37
C HIS A 188 0.58 5.38 17.32
N GLY A 189 -0.58 5.94 17.60
CA GLY A 189 -1.18 6.98 16.79
C GLY A 189 -2.14 7.81 17.63
N PHE A 190 -2.66 8.86 17.03
CA PHE A 190 -3.65 9.70 17.70
C PHE A 190 -4.53 10.44 16.70
N ILE A 191 -5.69 10.84 17.18
CA ILE A 191 -6.69 11.60 16.43
C ILE A 191 -6.91 12.92 17.16
N TYR A 192 -6.92 14.03 16.44
CA TYR A 192 -7.25 15.34 16.98
C TYR A 192 -8.12 16.13 16.01
N LYS A 193 -8.75 17.19 16.51
CA LYS A 193 -9.41 18.19 15.66
C LYS A 193 -8.57 19.45 15.70
N GLY A 194 -8.52 20.17 14.58
CA GLY A 194 -7.85 21.46 14.54
C GLY A 194 -8.52 22.51 15.43
N LYS A 195 -7.91 23.70 15.48
CA LYS A 195 -8.33 24.75 16.43
C LYS A 195 -9.70 25.32 16.09
N ASP A 196 -10.08 25.28 14.81
CA ASP A 196 -11.34 25.86 14.36
C ASP A 196 -12.48 24.84 14.35
N SER A 197 -13.65 25.26 14.85
CA SER A 197 -14.88 24.48 14.86
C SER A 197 -15.39 24.26 13.43
N GLY A 198 -14.83 23.29 12.74
CA GLY A 198 -15.11 23.02 11.33
C GLY A 198 -13.97 22.27 10.63
N GLU A 199 -12.77 22.27 11.23
CA GLU A 199 -11.67 21.47 10.70
C GLU A 199 -11.98 19.97 10.75
N PRO A 200 -11.52 19.20 9.74
CA PRO A 200 -11.63 17.75 9.74
C PRO A 200 -10.85 17.13 10.90
N PHE A 201 -11.22 15.91 11.27
CA PHE A 201 -10.39 15.08 12.15
C PHE A 201 -9.08 14.76 11.44
N LYS A 202 -7.98 14.88 12.16
CA LYS A 202 -6.63 14.55 11.68
C LYS A 202 -6.16 13.31 12.43
N ALA A 203 -5.84 12.24 11.69
CA ALA A 203 -5.28 11.02 12.24
C ALA A 203 -3.79 10.94 11.91
N ILE A 204 -2.98 10.54 12.89
CA ILE A 204 -1.52 10.42 12.76
C ILE A 204 -1.08 9.06 13.30
N MET A 205 -0.20 8.39 12.57
CA MET A 205 0.47 7.16 13.02
C MET A 205 1.99 7.38 13.08
N LEU A 206 2.58 7.01 14.21
CA LEU A 206 3.99 7.24 14.55
C LEU A 206 4.73 5.91 14.77
N THR A 207 6.00 5.89 14.40
CA THR A 207 6.90 4.78 14.72
C THR A 207 7.33 4.81 16.19
N GLU A 208 8.08 3.79 16.64
CA GLU A 208 8.57 3.71 18.03
C GLU A 208 9.43 4.91 18.45
N ASN A 209 10.27 5.41 17.55
CA ASN A 209 11.12 6.57 17.80
C ASN A 209 10.41 7.91 17.56
N GLU A 210 9.07 7.91 17.54
CA GLU A 210 8.22 9.08 17.30
C GLU A 210 8.49 9.79 15.98
N MET A 211 9.16 9.13 15.02
CA MET A 211 9.29 9.67 13.67
C MET A 211 7.92 9.67 13.01
N PHE A 212 7.54 10.84 12.50
CA PHE A 212 6.32 11.01 11.75
C PHE A 212 6.40 10.17 10.47
N SER A 213 5.48 9.21 10.33
CA SER A 213 5.46 8.33 9.16
C SER A 213 4.26 8.62 8.25
N THR A 214 3.05 8.86 8.81
CA THR A 214 1.89 9.21 7.99
C THR A 214 0.78 9.93 8.75
N SER A 215 -0.01 10.73 8.02
CA SER A 215 -1.23 11.37 8.50
C SER A 215 -2.27 11.51 7.39
N THR A 216 -3.54 11.61 7.76
CA THR A 216 -4.60 12.02 6.83
C THR A 216 -5.76 12.71 7.55
N GLN A 217 -6.76 13.17 6.79
CA GLN A 217 -7.91 13.94 7.26
C GLN A 217 -9.22 13.22 7.01
N PHE A 218 -10.15 13.31 7.96
CA PHE A 218 -11.45 12.64 7.94
C PHE A 218 -12.57 13.57 8.37
N LYS A 219 -13.78 13.32 7.85
CA LYS A 219 -14.97 14.10 8.23
C LYS A 219 -15.51 13.68 9.59
N ASP A 220 -15.35 12.42 9.95
CA ASP A 220 -15.78 11.84 11.22
C ASP A 220 -14.65 11.07 11.91
N ILE A 221 -14.89 10.77 13.20
CA ILE A 221 -13.90 10.14 14.06
C ILE A 221 -13.82 8.63 13.85
N ASP A 222 -14.89 7.99 13.37
CA ASP A 222 -14.94 6.54 13.20
C ASP A 222 -14.13 6.11 11.98
N ASP A 223 -14.21 6.86 10.88
CA ASP A 223 -13.34 6.73 9.70
C ASP A 223 -11.86 6.93 10.07
N ALA A 224 -11.57 7.91 10.94
CA ALA A 224 -10.23 8.14 11.45
C ALA A 224 -9.70 6.96 12.26
N LYS A 225 -10.55 6.37 13.12
CA LYS A 225 -10.20 5.17 13.90
C LYS A 225 -9.97 3.97 12.98
N ALA A 226 -10.88 3.73 12.05
CA ALA A 226 -10.78 2.63 11.09
C ALA A 226 -9.49 2.74 10.26
N TRP A 227 -9.09 3.95 9.86
CA TRP A 227 -7.81 4.16 9.19
C TRP A 227 -6.61 3.86 10.09
N CYS A 228 -6.60 4.32 11.36
CA CYS A 228 -5.53 3.97 12.30
C CYS A 228 -5.40 2.45 12.49
N GLU A 229 -6.53 1.73 12.58
CA GLU A 229 -6.57 0.27 12.67
C GLU A 229 -6.00 -0.41 11.43
N ARG A 230 -6.33 0.07 10.22
CA ARG A 230 -5.72 -0.44 8.97
C ARG A 230 -4.23 -0.15 8.89
N ARG A 231 -3.76 0.99 9.41
CA ARG A 231 -2.34 1.34 9.46
C ARG A 231 -1.58 0.56 10.52
N ALA A 232 -2.24 0.14 11.60
CA ALA A 232 -1.67 -0.69 12.64
C ALA A 232 -1.35 -2.13 12.21
N ARG A 233 -1.66 -2.50 10.97
CA ARG A 233 -1.35 -3.83 10.40
C ARG A 233 0.12 -4.21 10.60
N ARG A 234 0.33 -5.48 10.93
CA ARG A 234 1.66 -6.08 11.11
C ARG A 234 1.97 -7.02 9.95
N TRP A 235 3.25 -7.27 9.73
CA TRP A 235 3.70 -8.20 8.71
C TRP A 235 4.41 -9.38 9.38
N LYS A 236 3.92 -10.60 9.15
CA LYS A 236 4.49 -11.81 9.74
C LYS A 236 4.71 -12.88 8.68
N ARG A 237 5.81 -13.61 8.81
CA ARG A 237 6.02 -14.83 8.02
C ARG A 237 5.13 -15.95 8.55
N PRO A 238 4.66 -16.88 7.69
CA PRO A 238 4.00 -18.09 8.17
C PRO A 238 4.90 -18.84 9.15
N THR A 239 4.33 -19.33 10.25
CA THR A 239 5.01 -20.30 11.10
C THR A 239 5.10 -21.62 10.35
N LYS A 240 6.32 -22.17 10.25
CA LYS A 240 6.54 -23.51 9.70
C LYS A 240 5.86 -24.60 10.52
#